data_AF-A0A7S2NDR4-F1
#
_entry.id   AF-A0A7S2NDR4-F1
#
_cell.length_a   1.000
_cell.length_b   1.000
_cell.length_c   1.000
_cell.angle_alpha   90.00
_cell.angle_beta   90.00
_cell.angle_gamma   90.00
#
_symmetry.space_group_name_H-M   'P 1'
#
loop_
_entity.id
_entity.type
_entity.pdbx_description
1 polymer ?
#
loop_
_entity_poly.entity_id
_entity_poly.type
_entity_poly.pdbx_seq_one_letter_code
_entity_poly.pdbx_strand_id
1 'polypeptide(L)'
;RRADGDHEEAQVALLPESKLGHEWEWEETPELSLKVVDSADHAADLFNRYSPQFVVSCVSESAEEHDGFYGRVNAPFFGNGFTRWVDGQYALSRPELGLSNWENGRLFGRGGVLSGDSVFTVRTRAKQTDPALKR
;
A
#
# COMPACT_ATOMS: atom_id res chain seq x y z
N ARG A 1 -13.19 22.64 1.85
CA ARG A 1 -12.67 23.40 0.70
C ARG A 1 -12.00 22.39 -0.19
N ARG A 2 -12.40 22.33 -1.45
CA ARG A 2 -11.83 21.41 -2.41
C ARG A 2 -10.45 21.87 -2.83
N ALA A 3 -9.65 20.97 -3.39
CA ALA A 3 -8.36 21.34 -3.98
C ALA A 3 -8.47 22.46 -5.04
N ASP A 4 -9.63 22.62 -5.68
CA ASP A 4 -9.93 23.66 -6.67
C ASP A 4 -10.71 24.88 -6.15
N GLY A 5 -11.11 24.90 -4.87
CA GLY A 5 -11.73 26.09 -4.28
C GLY A 5 -12.82 25.83 -3.23
N ASP A 6 -13.60 26.86 -2.92
CA ASP A 6 -14.72 26.77 -1.98
C ASP A 6 -16.00 26.32 -2.70
N HIS A 7 -16.57 25.21 -2.24
CA HIS A 7 -17.80 24.62 -2.77
C HIS A 7 -18.80 24.38 -1.64
N GLU A 8 -20.08 24.61 -1.93
CA GLU A 8 -21.18 24.22 -1.06
C GLU A 8 -21.63 22.80 -1.44
N GLU A 9 -21.57 21.87 -0.49
CA GLU A 9 -21.74 20.44 -0.77
C GLU A 9 -22.56 19.75 0.31
N ALA A 10 -23.19 18.64 -0.07
CA ALA A 10 -23.88 17.79 0.89
C ALA A 10 -22.85 17.08 1.79
N GLN A 11 -23.18 16.91 3.08
CA GLN A 11 -22.35 16.14 4.02
C GLN A 11 -22.24 14.66 3.63
N VAL A 12 -23.18 14.15 2.84
CA VAL A 12 -23.21 12.78 2.35
C VAL A 12 -23.69 12.80 0.90
N ALA A 13 -22.98 12.08 0.03
CA ALA A 13 -23.36 11.89 -1.36
C ALA A 13 -23.15 10.43 -1.78
N LEU A 14 -23.98 9.96 -2.72
CA LEU A 14 -23.76 8.66 -3.35
C LEU A 14 -22.66 8.79 -4.40
N LEU A 15 -21.70 7.86 -4.36
CA LEU A 15 -20.62 7.75 -5.33
C LEU A 15 -20.80 6.47 -6.16
N PRO A 16 -20.50 6.51 -7.47
CA PRO A 16 -20.40 5.29 -8.26
C PRO A 16 -19.22 4.46 -7.74
N GLU A 17 -19.32 3.13 -7.84
CA GLU A 17 -18.30 2.22 -7.32
C GLU A 17 -16.90 2.46 -7.94
N SER A 18 -16.85 2.89 -9.19
CA SER A 18 -15.61 3.23 -9.88
C SER A 18 -14.84 4.39 -9.24
N LYS A 19 -15.45 5.12 -8.30
CA LYS A 19 -14.83 6.21 -7.53
C LYS A 19 -14.31 5.76 -6.16
N LEU A 20 -14.38 4.47 -5.80
CA LEU A 20 -13.85 3.96 -4.54
C LEU A 20 -12.33 4.18 -4.36
N GLY A 21 -11.59 4.29 -5.46
CA GLY A 21 -10.16 4.58 -5.45
C GLY A 21 -9.80 6.06 -5.30
N HIS A 22 -10.78 6.94 -5.14
CA HIS A 22 -10.51 8.37 -5.02
C HIS A 22 -9.87 8.70 -3.67
N GLU A 23 -8.66 9.27 -3.70
CA GLU A 23 -7.92 9.68 -2.52
C GLU A 23 -8.31 11.10 -2.09
N TRP A 24 -8.94 11.20 -0.93
CA TRP A 24 -9.36 12.47 -0.33
C TRP A 24 -8.25 13.23 0.41
N GLU A 25 -7.02 12.69 0.46
CA GLU A 25 -5.87 13.30 1.16
C GLU A 25 -5.59 14.74 0.68
N TRP A 26 -5.95 15.05 -0.56
CA TRP A 26 -5.71 16.34 -1.19
C TRP A 26 -6.79 17.39 -0.89
N GLU A 27 -7.86 17.01 -0.19
CA GLU A 27 -8.93 17.92 0.20
C GLU A 27 -8.65 18.55 1.57
N GLU A 28 -9.01 19.83 1.75
CA GLU A 28 -8.86 20.49 3.05
C GLU A 28 -9.92 20.03 4.07
N THR A 29 -11.00 19.41 3.60
CA THR A 29 -12.07 18.84 4.43
C THR A 29 -11.85 17.35 4.65
N PRO A 30 -11.98 16.84 5.89
CA PRO A 30 -11.81 15.42 6.16
C PRO A 30 -12.98 14.63 5.55
N GLU A 31 -12.65 13.78 4.59
CA GLU A 31 -13.62 13.00 3.83
C GLU A 31 -13.23 11.52 3.78
N LEU A 32 -14.23 10.66 3.67
CA LEU A 32 -14.06 9.22 3.51
C LEU A 32 -15.16 8.64 2.62
N SER A 33 -14.83 7.59 1.89
CA SER A 33 -15.82 6.79 1.15
C SER A 33 -16.15 5.52 1.93
N LEU A 34 -17.45 5.23 2.07
CA LEU A 34 -17.95 4.03 2.74
C LEU A 34 -18.69 3.14 1.74
N LYS A 35 -18.36 1.84 1.74
CA LYS A 35 -19.04 0.81 0.94
C LYS A 35 -19.39 -0.37 1.85
N VAL A 36 -20.66 -0.73 1.85
CA VAL A 36 -21.14 -1.98 2.46
C VAL A 36 -21.01 -3.10 1.42
N VAL A 37 -20.50 -4.25 1.85
CA VAL A 37 -20.30 -5.44 1.02
C VAL A 37 -20.78 -6.69 1.75
N ASP A 38 -21.00 -7.76 0.99
CA ASP A 38 -21.52 -9.03 1.51
C ASP A 38 -20.46 -9.87 2.24
N SER A 39 -19.17 -9.65 1.97
CA SER A 39 -18.08 -10.45 2.57
C SER A 39 -16.72 -9.74 2.56
N ALA A 40 -15.80 -10.23 3.39
CA ALA A 40 -14.39 -9.81 3.40
C ALA A 40 -13.71 -10.08 2.04
N ASP A 41 -14.04 -11.18 1.37
CA ASP A 41 -13.50 -11.47 0.04
C ASP A 41 -13.89 -10.40 -1.00
N HIS A 42 -15.15 -9.94 -0.96
CA HIS A 42 -15.61 -8.86 -1.81
C HIS A 42 -14.89 -7.55 -1.47
N ALA A 43 -14.68 -7.24 -0.19
CA ALA A 43 -13.87 -6.07 0.20
C ALA A 43 -12.43 -6.15 -0.34
N ALA A 44 -11.79 -7.32 -0.28
CA ALA A 44 -10.43 -7.51 -0.81
C ALA A 44 -10.40 -7.33 -2.33
N ASP A 45 -11.43 -7.79 -3.05
CA ASP A 45 -11.53 -7.62 -4.49
C ASP A 45 -11.67 -6.15 -4.89
N LEU A 46 -12.47 -5.38 -4.15
CA LEU A 46 -12.60 -3.94 -4.35
C LEU A 46 -11.30 -3.21 -4.04
N PHE A 47 -10.61 -3.58 -2.95
CA PHE A 47 -9.30 -3.03 -2.63
C PHE A 47 -8.30 -3.29 -3.76
N ASN A 48 -8.15 -4.55 -4.18
CA ASN A 48 -7.22 -4.94 -5.25
C ASN A 48 -7.54 -4.26 -6.58
N ARG A 49 -8.81 -3.92 -6.84
CA ARG A 49 -9.23 -3.27 -8.08
C ARG A 49 -9.06 -1.75 -8.07
N TYR A 50 -9.43 -1.09 -6.98
CA TYR A 50 -9.60 0.37 -6.96
C TYR A 50 -8.58 1.10 -6.08
N SER A 51 -8.01 0.44 -5.07
CA SER A 51 -7.01 1.07 -4.20
C SER A 51 -5.67 1.22 -4.92
N PRO A 52 -4.84 2.20 -4.50
CA PRO A 52 -3.40 2.19 -4.77
C PRO A 52 -2.64 0.98 -4.18
N GLN A 53 -3.33 0.03 -3.54
CA GLN A 53 -2.73 -1.22 -3.06
C GLN A 53 -1.56 -0.97 -2.10
N PHE A 54 -1.78 -0.02 -1.18
CA PHE A 54 -0.73 0.50 -0.31
C PHE A 54 -0.80 -0.08 1.11
N VAL A 55 -1.84 0.26 1.87
CA VAL A 55 -2.05 -0.22 3.23
C VAL A 55 -3.50 -0.64 3.41
N VAL A 56 -3.70 -1.74 4.14
CA VAL A 56 -5.03 -2.22 4.49
C VAL A 56 -5.08 -2.61 5.96
N SER A 57 -6.23 -2.40 6.59
CA SER A 57 -6.52 -3.00 7.89
C SER A 57 -7.79 -3.83 7.86
N CYS A 58 -7.70 -5.04 8.41
CA CYS A 58 -8.84 -5.89 8.71
C CYS A 58 -9.15 -5.79 10.20
N VAL A 59 -10.34 -5.34 10.58
CA VAL A 59 -10.75 -5.28 11.99
C VAL A 59 -11.80 -6.37 12.22
N SER A 60 -11.34 -7.51 12.74
CA SER A 60 -12.17 -8.67 13.07
C SER A 60 -11.64 -9.39 14.31
N GLU A 61 -12.51 -10.11 15.02
CA GLU A 61 -12.13 -11.03 16.10
C GLU A 61 -11.80 -12.44 15.56
N SER A 62 -12.12 -12.72 14.30
CA SER A 62 -11.90 -14.03 13.67
C SER A 62 -10.52 -14.14 13.03
N ALA A 63 -9.66 -14.99 13.59
CA ALA A 63 -8.34 -15.27 13.01
C ALA A 63 -8.43 -15.84 11.57
N GLU A 64 -9.47 -16.62 11.28
CA GLU A 64 -9.71 -17.16 9.93
C GLU A 64 -10.03 -16.06 8.91
N GLU A 65 -10.80 -15.05 9.31
CA GLU A 65 -11.05 -13.88 8.45
C GLU A 65 -9.78 -13.07 8.21
N HIS A 66 -8.93 -12.90 9.22
CA HIS A 66 -7.64 -12.23 9.07
C HIS A 66 -6.74 -12.97 8.08
N ASP A 67 -6.56 -14.28 8.25
CA ASP A 67 -5.70 -15.10 7.39
C ASP A 67 -6.22 -15.15 5.96
N GLY A 68 -7.54 -15.34 5.79
CA GLY A 68 -8.19 -15.32 4.48
C GLY A 68 -8.04 -13.98 3.77
N PHE A 69 -8.28 -12.88 4.49
CA PHE A 69 -8.18 -11.53 3.94
C PHE A 69 -6.72 -11.15 3.61
N TYR A 70 -5.77 -11.50 4.48
CA TYR A 70 -4.33 -11.32 4.24
C TYR A 70 -3.86 -12.09 3.01
N GLY A 71 -4.32 -13.34 2.83
CA GLY A 71 -3.96 -14.16 1.67
C GLY A 71 -4.52 -13.63 0.34
N ARG A 72 -5.60 -12.85 0.37
CA ARG A 72 -6.29 -12.35 -0.82
C ARG A 72 -5.88 -10.94 -1.23
N VAL A 73 -5.56 -10.09 -0.27
CA VAL A 73 -5.27 -8.68 -0.54
C VAL A 73 -3.86 -8.47 -1.11
N ASN A 74 -3.73 -7.56 -2.07
CA ASN A 74 -2.45 -7.19 -2.67
C ASN A 74 -1.96 -5.89 -2.02
N ALA A 75 -1.40 -5.96 -0.82
CA ALA A 75 -0.83 -4.80 -0.14
C ALA A 75 0.51 -5.15 0.54
N PRO A 76 1.53 -4.26 0.50
CA PRO A 76 2.76 -4.42 1.27
C PRO A 76 2.56 -4.27 2.77
N PHE A 77 1.50 -3.57 3.20
CA PHE A 77 1.22 -3.30 4.59
C PHE A 77 -0.18 -3.79 4.98
N PHE A 78 -0.21 -4.70 5.93
CA PHE A 78 -1.42 -5.30 6.47
C PHE A 78 -1.41 -5.19 7.99
N GLY A 79 -2.54 -4.82 8.58
CA GLY A 79 -2.69 -4.81 10.03
C GLY A 79 -4.13 -4.96 10.50
N ASN A 80 -4.34 -4.83 11.80
CA ASN A 80 -5.64 -4.99 12.45
C ASN A 80 -6.04 -3.79 13.32
N GLY A 81 -5.54 -2.60 12.98
CA GLY A 81 -5.79 -1.36 13.69
C GLY A 81 -5.63 -0.14 12.78
N PHE A 82 -5.20 0.98 13.35
CA PHE A 82 -4.96 2.20 12.58
C PHE A 82 -3.94 1.97 11.45
N THR A 83 -4.04 2.67 10.32
CA THR A 83 -3.14 2.46 9.16
C THR A 83 -1.87 3.33 9.20
N ARG A 84 -1.81 4.34 10.06
CA ARG A 84 -0.69 5.31 10.16
C ARG A 84 0.60 4.74 10.76
N TRP A 85 0.65 3.46 11.15
CA TRP A 85 1.91 2.82 11.57
C TRP A 85 2.86 2.58 10.39
N VAL A 86 2.35 2.66 9.15
CA VAL A 86 3.14 2.54 7.92
C VAL A 86 4.01 3.77 7.75
N ASP A 87 5.17 3.70 8.39
CA ASP A 87 6.22 4.70 8.40
C ASP A 87 7.51 3.98 8.83
N GLY A 88 8.63 4.25 8.16
CA GLY A 88 9.90 3.58 8.45
C GLY A 88 10.42 3.81 9.88
N GLN A 89 10.13 4.96 10.49
CA GLN A 89 10.58 5.25 11.85
C GLN A 89 9.72 4.49 12.85
N TYR A 90 8.40 4.52 12.68
CA TYR A 90 7.48 3.81 13.56
C TYR A 90 7.62 2.29 13.41
N ALA A 91 7.59 1.77 12.18
CA ALA A 91 7.58 0.34 11.92
C ALA A 91 8.95 -0.31 12.10
N LEU A 92 10.04 0.38 11.72
CA LEU A 92 11.38 -0.23 11.62
C LEU A 92 12.45 0.49 12.45
N SER A 93 12.12 1.56 13.18
CA SER A 93 13.10 2.41 13.87
C SER A 93 14.20 2.93 12.94
N ARG A 94 13.85 3.26 11.69
CA ARG A 94 14.78 3.70 10.65
C ARG A 94 14.28 4.95 9.91
N PRO A 95 15.17 5.88 9.52
CA PRO A 95 14.80 6.95 8.61
C PRO A 95 14.25 6.39 7.28
N GLU A 96 13.09 6.89 6.88
CA GLU A 96 12.43 6.53 5.64
C GLU A 96 12.89 7.42 4.48
N LEU A 97 13.23 6.81 3.34
CA LEU A 97 13.50 7.50 2.08
C LEU A 97 12.24 7.61 1.20
N GLY A 98 11.32 6.69 1.39
CA GLY A 98 9.99 6.71 0.77
C GLY A 98 9.26 5.39 0.95
N LEU A 99 7.97 5.43 0.65
CA LEU A 99 7.07 4.29 0.68
C LEU A 99 6.72 3.87 -0.75
N SER A 100 6.60 2.57 -0.98
CA SER A 100 6.19 1.98 -2.25
C SER A 100 4.88 1.23 -2.05
N ASN A 101 3.88 1.61 -2.83
CA ASN A 101 2.65 0.84 -2.99
C ASN A 101 2.86 -0.29 -4.04
N TRP A 102 1.83 -1.13 -4.24
CA TRP A 102 1.85 -2.23 -5.22
C TRP A 102 0.89 -2.02 -6.41
N GLU A 103 0.29 -0.83 -6.57
CA GLU A 103 -0.68 -0.50 -7.63
C GLU A 103 -0.17 -0.89 -9.02
N ASN A 104 1.11 -0.61 -9.28
CA ASN A 104 1.76 -0.82 -10.58
C ASN A 104 2.72 -2.02 -10.56
N GLY A 105 2.52 -2.95 -9.61
CA GLY A 105 3.31 -4.17 -9.47
C GLY A 105 4.30 -4.15 -8.30
N ARG A 106 4.93 -5.30 -8.07
CA ARG A 106 5.84 -5.54 -6.94
C ARG A 106 7.30 -5.38 -7.37
N LEU A 107 8.08 -4.61 -6.61
CA LEU A 107 9.53 -4.54 -6.79
C LEU A 107 10.17 -5.83 -6.24
N PHE A 108 10.81 -6.60 -7.12
CA PHE A 108 11.49 -7.82 -6.71
C PHE A 108 12.61 -7.51 -5.69
N GLY A 109 12.53 -8.12 -4.51
CA GLY A 109 13.56 -8.03 -3.47
C GLY A 109 13.53 -6.75 -2.62
N ARG A 110 12.44 -5.96 -2.64
CA ARG A 110 12.27 -4.80 -1.75
C ARG A 110 10.90 -4.82 -1.06
N GLY A 111 10.89 -4.45 0.23
CA GLY A 111 9.66 -4.21 0.99
C GLY A 111 9.02 -2.87 0.62
N GLY A 112 7.87 -2.57 1.20
CA GLY A 112 7.17 -1.30 0.96
C GLY A 112 7.87 -0.07 1.58
N VAL A 113 8.75 -0.26 2.57
CA VAL A 113 9.57 0.82 3.15
C VAL A 113 10.95 0.81 2.52
N LEU A 114 11.36 1.93 1.93
CA LEU A 114 12.72 2.14 1.46
C LEU A 114 13.52 2.88 2.53
N SER A 115 14.54 2.23 3.08
CA SER A 115 15.49 2.81 4.04
C SER A 115 16.91 2.83 3.47
N GLY A 116 17.78 3.66 4.04
CA GLY A 116 19.16 3.83 3.53
C GLY A 116 19.98 2.54 3.41
N ASP A 117 19.73 1.55 4.27
CA ASP A 117 20.40 0.24 4.23
C ASP A 117 19.82 -0.73 3.18
N SER A 118 18.64 -0.42 2.61
CA SER A 118 18.01 -1.17 1.52
C SER A 118 18.36 -0.63 0.12
N VAL A 119 18.95 0.57 0.04
CA VAL A 119 19.27 1.25 -1.22
C VAL A 119 20.76 1.10 -1.54
N PHE A 120 21.09 0.01 -2.21
CA PHE A 120 22.42 -0.21 -2.79
C PHE A 120 22.33 -0.80 -4.19
N THR A 121 23.43 -0.70 -4.94
CA THR A 121 23.59 -1.37 -6.24
C THR A 121 24.62 -2.48 -6.12
N VAL A 122 24.38 -3.61 -6.80
CA VAL A 122 25.33 -4.72 -6.85
C VAL A 122 26.20 -4.54 -8.09
N ARG A 123 27.53 -4.53 -7.91
CA ARG A 123 28.51 -4.56 -9.00
C ARG A 123 29.34 -5.83 -8.90
N THR A 124 29.13 -6.76 -9.81
CA THR A 124 29.95 -7.98 -9.90
C THR A 124 31.29 -7.65 -10.56
N ARG A 125 32.38 -8.15 -9.97
CA ARG A 125 33.73 -8.03 -10.54
C ARG A 125 34.38 -9.41 -10.59
N ALA A 126 34.80 -9.82 -11.78
CA ALA A 126 35.68 -10.96 -11.96
C ALA A 126 37.15 -10.50 -12.05
N LYS A 127 38.06 -11.26 -11.44
CA LYS A 127 39.50 -11.13 -11.67
C LYS A 127 40.00 -12.49 -12.13
N GLN A 128 40.36 -12.60 -13.40
CA GLN A 128 40.94 -13.79 -14.00
C GLN A 128 42.44 -13.53 -14.24
N THR A 129 43.28 -14.50 -13.89
CA THR A 129 44.74 -14.41 -13.99
C THR A 129 45.35 -15.47 -14.91
N ASP A 130 44.62 -16.54 -15.22
CA ASP A 130 45.06 -17.61 -16.12
C ASP A 130 44.63 -17.34 -17.58
N PRO A 131 45.53 -16.87 -18.47
CA PRO A 131 45.18 -16.54 -19.85
C PRO A 131 44.70 -17.75 -20.66
N ALA A 132 44.88 -18.97 -20.17
CA ALA A 132 44.38 -20.19 -20.80
C ALA A 132 42.98 -20.62 -20.30
N LEU A 133 42.38 -19.90 -19.33
CA LEU A 133 41.08 -20.23 -18.77
C LEU A 133 40.00 -20.21 -19.88
N LYS A 134 39.27 -21.33 -20.02
CA LYS A 134 38.14 -21.49 -20.95
C LYS A 134 36.85 -21.68 -20.16
N ARG A 135 35.72 -21.39 -20.81
CA ARG A 135 34.37 -21.56 -20.25
C ARG A 135 34.02 -23.02 -20.05
#